data_AF-A0AAU8ZS85-F1
#
_entry.id   AF-A0AAU8ZS85-F1
#
_cell.length_a   1.000
_cell.length_b   1.000
_cell.length_c   1.000
_cell.angle_alpha   90.00
_cell.angle_beta   90.00
_cell.angle_gamma   90.00
#
_symmetry.space_group_name_H-M   'P 1'
#
loop_
_entity.id
_entity.type
_entity.pdbx_description
1 polymer ?
#
loop_
_entity_poly.entity_id
_entity_poly.type
_entity_poly.pdbx_seq_one_letter_code
_entity_poly.pdbx_strand_id
1 'polypeptide(L)'
;MNTSPNPVWDDADDGWMHPVDEEIRKERREESAKKLKYLTTLEEDINKDISEIIKNIAEVNEKIKNASDILESATLNVIVKKFQLQKEKVISLLNEARKRKSDAERKRLSDESWFYNSELNRRMQDKTDDEIKKEWEKGKSITKEIVLQDERIKIAENNVIKEEDEFSQVKTAVKFTADFYKEVSSVYGDKAEQLAGALAEQAKGKKIRNIDDALKAYEKYRNNFNKKINSEDRRAIVAALESIKSAEIAKNFTKFSKGMGVLSHAINAFDWVGELIKSVKTDDWRPFFVKTEVIAAGNAATVVVAFIFSVLLGNPVGLIGYGLIMAGTGVLIDDELVEKANLFWGI
;
A
#
# COMPACT_ATOMS: atom_id res chain seq x y z
N MET A 1 -41.98 -8.54 -92.72
CA MET A 1 -43.40 -8.12 -92.60
C MET A 1 -44.11 -9.19 -91.78
N ASN A 2 -44.68 -8.77 -90.63
CA ASN A 2 -45.64 -9.43 -89.71
C ASN A 2 -45.53 -10.96 -89.49
N THR A 3 -45.43 -11.49 -88.27
CA THR A 3 -46.38 -11.30 -87.15
C THR A 3 -45.79 -11.71 -85.78
N SER A 4 -46.48 -11.27 -84.73
CA SER A 4 -46.59 -11.87 -83.40
C SER A 4 -45.69 -11.33 -82.26
N PRO A 5 -46.20 -11.35 -81.01
CA PRO A 5 -46.66 -10.13 -80.33
C PRO A 5 -45.77 -9.78 -79.15
N ASN A 6 -45.73 -8.49 -78.81
CA ASN A 6 -45.22 -8.03 -77.53
C ASN A 6 -46.01 -8.73 -76.41
N PRO A 7 -45.37 -9.48 -75.51
CA PRO A 7 -46.05 -9.89 -74.29
C PRO A 7 -46.33 -8.61 -73.51
N VAL A 8 -47.61 -8.27 -73.40
CA VAL A 8 -48.13 -7.48 -72.30
C VAL A 8 -47.81 -8.30 -71.05
N TRP A 9 -46.79 -7.88 -70.31
CA TRP A 9 -46.60 -8.33 -68.93
C TRP A 9 -47.67 -7.62 -68.11
N ASP A 10 -48.87 -8.19 -68.14
CA ASP A 10 -49.86 -8.00 -67.09
C ASP A 10 -49.27 -8.51 -65.78
N ASP A 11 -49.48 -7.70 -64.76
CA ASP A 11 -49.64 -8.08 -63.37
C ASP A 11 -48.40 -8.61 -62.60
N ALA A 12 -47.81 -7.65 -61.88
CA ALA A 12 -47.82 -7.71 -60.42
C ALA A 12 -47.18 -8.96 -59.78
N ASP A 13 -45.86 -9.04 -59.88
CA ASP A 13 -45.03 -9.50 -58.75
C ASP A 13 -44.16 -8.32 -58.29
N ASP A 14 -44.83 -7.18 -58.12
CA ASP A 14 -44.41 -6.17 -57.17
C ASP A 14 -44.44 -6.83 -55.79
N GLY A 15 -43.30 -7.39 -55.39
CA GLY A 15 -43.03 -7.89 -54.05
C GLY A 15 -43.09 -6.75 -53.02
N TRP A 16 -44.26 -6.12 -52.88
CA TRP A 16 -44.57 -5.13 -51.89
C TRP A 16 -44.29 -5.77 -50.55
N MET A 17 -43.28 -5.26 -49.84
CA MET A 17 -43.19 -5.50 -48.40
C MET A 17 -44.51 -5.04 -47.80
N HIS A 18 -45.36 -5.98 -47.38
CA HIS A 18 -46.53 -5.65 -46.59
C HIS A 18 -46.05 -5.02 -45.27
N PRO A 19 -46.76 -4.00 -44.75
CA PRO A 19 -46.45 -3.42 -43.45
C PRO A 19 -46.38 -4.52 -42.39
N VAL A 20 -45.38 -4.46 -41.50
CA VAL A 20 -45.26 -5.42 -40.41
C VAL A 20 -46.50 -5.34 -39.51
N ASP A 21 -47.04 -6.50 -39.14
CA ASP A 21 -48.20 -6.61 -38.27
C ASP A 21 -48.01 -5.80 -36.97
N GLU A 22 -49.07 -5.10 -36.53
CA GLU A 22 -49.01 -4.22 -35.34
C GLU A 22 -48.76 -5.01 -34.06
N GLU A 23 -49.26 -6.24 -33.93
CA GLU A 23 -48.99 -7.09 -32.77
C GLU A 23 -47.50 -7.44 -32.69
N ILE A 24 -46.88 -7.77 -33.83
CA ILE A 24 -45.44 -8.04 -33.93
C ILE A 24 -44.61 -6.79 -33.58
N ARG A 25 -45.02 -5.62 -34.08
CA ARG A 25 -44.34 -4.34 -33.75
C ARG A 25 -44.41 -4.06 -32.27
N LYS A 26 -45.59 -4.24 -31.66
CA LYS A 26 -45.81 -4.04 -30.22
C LYS A 26 -44.98 -5.01 -29.38
N GLU A 27 -44.98 -6.30 -29.73
CA GLU A 27 -44.21 -7.32 -29.02
C GLU A 27 -42.71 -6.99 -29.01
N ARG A 28 -42.11 -6.70 -30.17
CA ARG A 28 -40.68 -6.35 -30.27
C ARG A 28 -40.31 -5.08 -29.51
N ARG A 29 -41.18 -4.07 -29.53
CA ARG A 29 -40.99 -2.83 -28.77
C ARG A 29 -41.03 -3.10 -27.27
N GLU A 30 -41.98 -3.90 -26.79
CA GLU A 30 -42.09 -4.29 -25.39
C GLU A 30 -40.89 -5.12 -24.91
N GLU A 31 -40.44 -6.10 -25.70
CA GLU A 31 -39.25 -6.90 -25.38
C GLU A 31 -38.00 -6.03 -25.27
N SER A 32 -37.78 -5.15 -26.25
CA SER A 32 -36.65 -4.23 -26.26
C SER A 32 -36.69 -3.27 -25.08
N ALA A 33 -37.87 -2.71 -24.77
CA ALA A 33 -38.06 -1.82 -23.62
C ALA A 33 -37.77 -2.52 -22.28
N LYS A 34 -38.25 -3.76 -22.11
CA LYS A 34 -37.97 -4.58 -20.91
C LYS A 34 -36.46 -4.81 -20.75
N LYS A 35 -35.77 -5.19 -21.83
CA LYS A 35 -34.32 -5.43 -21.81
C LYS A 35 -33.52 -4.17 -21.50
N LEU A 36 -33.85 -3.04 -22.11
CA LEU A 36 -33.18 -1.75 -21.87
C LEU A 36 -33.42 -1.23 -20.46
N LYS A 37 -34.63 -1.41 -19.92
CA LYS A 37 -34.94 -1.08 -18.53
C LYS A 37 -34.08 -1.91 -17.56
N TYR A 38 -34.03 -3.23 -17.75
CA TYR A 38 -33.19 -4.11 -16.94
C TYR A 38 -31.72 -3.70 -16.96
N LEU A 39 -31.15 -3.44 -18.14
CA LEU A 39 -29.75 -3.06 -18.28
C LEU A 39 -29.46 -1.67 -17.69
N THR A 40 -30.44 -0.76 -17.72
CA THR A 40 -30.32 0.56 -17.07
C THR A 40 -30.29 0.43 -15.55
N THR A 41 -31.19 -0.37 -14.97
CA THR A 41 -31.17 -0.65 -13.52
C THR A 41 -29.88 -1.35 -13.11
N LEU A 42 -29.39 -2.31 -13.91
CA LEU A 42 -28.11 -2.97 -13.65
C LEU A 42 -26.93 -1.98 -13.64
N GLU A 43 -26.89 -1.02 -14.58
CA GLU A 43 -25.89 0.05 -14.57
C GLU A 43 -25.97 0.91 -13.31
N GLU A 44 -27.18 1.28 -12.88
CA GLU A 44 -27.40 2.09 -11.66
C GLU A 44 -26.92 1.35 -10.40
N ASP A 45 -27.28 0.07 -10.26
CA ASP A 45 -26.86 -0.78 -9.14
C ASP A 45 -25.33 -0.93 -9.10
N ILE A 46 -24.69 -1.20 -10.24
CA ILE A 46 -23.22 -1.30 -10.31
C ILE A 46 -22.54 0.04 -9.96
N ASN A 47 -23.10 1.17 -10.38
CA ASN A 47 -22.55 2.49 -10.00
C ASN A 47 -22.66 2.75 -8.50
N LYS A 48 -23.72 2.27 -7.85
CA LYS A 48 -23.87 2.31 -6.39
C LYS A 48 -22.79 1.48 -5.70
N ASP A 49 -22.54 0.26 -6.18
CA ASP A 49 -21.47 -0.60 -5.66
C ASP A 49 -20.09 0.05 -5.79
N ILE A 50 -19.79 0.67 -6.95
CA ILE A 50 -18.53 1.42 -7.14
C ILE A 50 -18.40 2.56 -6.13
N SER A 51 -19.49 3.30 -5.90
CA SER A 51 -19.51 4.42 -4.95
C SER A 51 -19.27 3.95 -3.51
N GLU A 52 -19.85 2.81 -3.13
CA GLU A 52 -19.61 2.19 -1.82
C GLU A 52 -18.16 1.72 -1.66
N ILE A 53 -17.58 1.10 -2.68
CA ILE A 53 -16.16 0.69 -2.65
C ILE A 53 -15.24 1.92 -2.52
N ILE A 54 -15.52 3.01 -3.24
CA ILE A 54 -14.75 4.27 -3.12
C ILE A 54 -14.84 4.82 -1.69
N LYS A 55 -16.03 4.80 -1.09
CA LYS A 55 -16.22 5.20 0.31
C LYS A 55 -15.39 4.33 1.25
N ASN A 56 -15.43 3.00 1.09
CA ASN A 56 -14.65 2.07 1.90
C ASN A 56 -13.13 2.31 1.75
N ILE A 57 -12.64 2.61 0.54
CA ILE A 57 -11.24 2.98 0.31
C ILE A 57 -10.89 4.26 1.09
N ALA A 58 -11.75 5.28 1.05
CA ALA A 58 -11.52 6.53 1.79
C ALA A 58 -11.50 6.30 3.32
N GLU A 59 -12.44 5.51 3.84
CA GLU A 59 -12.50 5.16 5.26
C GLU A 59 -11.26 4.40 5.74
N VAL A 60 -10.77 3.43 4.96
CA VAL A 60 -9.55 2.68 5.32
C VAL A 60 -8.31 3.56 5.21
N ASN A 61 -8.22 4.43 4.20
CA ASN A 61 -7.11 5.39 4.09
C ASN A 61 -7.04 6.34 5.30
N GLU A 62 -8.18 6.74 5.84
CA GLU A 62 -8.22 7.57 7.05
C GLU A 62 -7.77 6.78 8.29
N LYS A 63 -8.10 5.48 8.38
CA LYS A 63 -7.56 4.61 9.43
C LYS A 63 -6.04 4.46 9.33
N ILE A 64 -5.49 4.34 8.12
CA ILE A 64 -4.03 4.24 7.89
C ILE A 64 -3.29 5.46 8.44
N LYS A 65 -3.81 6.68 8.23
CA LYS A 65 -3.20 7.92 8.75
C LYS A 65 -3.12 7.95 10.28
N ASN A 66 -4.07 7.29 10.94
CA ASN A 66 -4.21 7.28 12.39
C ASN A 66 -3.60 6.00 13.03
N ALA A 67 -3.10 5.06 12.23
CA ALA A 67 -2.52 3.82 12.71
C ALA A 67 -1.19 4.11 13.41
N SER A 68 -1.10 3.74 14.69
CA SER A 68 0.14 3.85 15.48
C SER A 68 1.00 2.58 15.42
N ASP A 69 0.40 1.44 15.09
CA ASP A 69 1.08 0.16 14.92
C ASP A 69 1.44 -0.11 13.46
N ILE A 70 2.67 -0.58 13.23
CA ILE A 70 3.20 -0.82 11.89
C ILE A 70 2.52 -2.02 11.21
N LEU A 71 2.12 -3.04 11.98
CA LEU A 71 1.47 -4.22 11.44
C LEU A 71 0.00 -3.93 11.12
N GLU A 72 -0.66 -3.11 11.93
CA GLU A 72 -1.98 -2.55 11.62
C GLU A 72 -1.92 -1.75 10.32
N SER A 73 -0.99 -0.80 10.20
CA SER A 73 -0.81 0.01 9.00
C SER A 73 -0.55 -0.85 7.75
N ALA A 74 0.35 -1.83 7.83
CA ALA A 74 0.63 -2.76 6.73
C ALA A 74 -0.60 -3.62 6.36
N THR A 75 -1.37 -4.07 7.34
CA THR A 75 -2.63 -4.83 7.10
C THR A 75 -3.65 -3.96 6.37
N LEU A 76 -3.82 -2.71 6.82
CA LEU A 76 -4.77 -1.78 6.20
C LEU A 76 -4.35 -1.42 4.76
N ASN A 77 -3.05 -1.28 4.48
CA ASN A 77 -2.55 -1.05 3.12
C ASN A 77 -2.94 -2.21 2.16
N VAL A 78 -2.78 -3.46 2.60
CA VAL A 78 -3.23 -4.64 1.82
C VAL A 78 -4.74 -4.57 1.56
N ILE A 79 -5.54 -4.22 2.56
CA ILE A 79 -6.99 -4.07 2.43
C ILE A 79 -7.34 -3.00 1.38
N VAL A 80 -6.66 -1.85 1.39
CA VAL A 80 -6.87 -0.79 0.38
C VAL A 80 -6.56 -1.29 -1.02
N LYS A 81 -5.44 -2.01 -1.23
CA LYS A 81 -5.11 -2.57 -2.55
C LYS A 81 -6.16 -3.56 -3.03
N LYS A 82 -6.70 -4.39 -2.13
CA LYS A 82 -7.79 -5.33 -2.44
C LYS A 82 -9.08 -4.61 -2.84
N PHE A 83 -9.46 -3.54 -2.13
CA PHE A 83 -10.60 -2.71 -2.54
C PHE A 83 -10.38 -1.97 -3.86
N GLN A 84 -9.16 -1.49 -4.12
CA GLN A 84 -8.80 -0.92 -5.42
C GLN A 84 -8.98 -1.94 -6.55
N LEU A 85 -8.50 -3.18 -6.36
CA LEU A 85 -8.72 -4.27 -7.30
C LEU A 85 -10.21 -4.58 -7.50
N GLN A 86 -10.97 -4.67 -6.41
CA GLN A 86 -12.42 -4.90 -6.48
C GLN A 86 -13.12 -3.80 -7.29
N LYS A 87 -12.77 -2.54 -7.06
CA LYS A 87 -13.29 -1.40 -7.82
C LYS A 87 -13.00 -1.56 -9.32
N GLU A 88 -11.77 -1.90 -9.71
CA GLU A 88 -11.43 -2.09 -11.13
C GLU A 88 -12.19 -3.28 -11.76
N LYS A 89 -12.43 -4.37 -11.01
CA LYS A 89 -13.24 -5.50 -11.47
C LYS A 89 -14.71 -5.12 -11.68
N VAL A 90 -15.28 -4.33 -10.77
CA VAL A 90 -16.67 -3.85 -10.87
C VAL A 90 -16.84 -2.82 -12.01
N ILE A 91 -15.84 -1.98 -12.26
CA ILE A 91 -15.83 -1.08 -13.44
C ILE A 91 -15.83 -1.90 -14.75
N SER A 92 -15.14 -3.03 -14.79
CA SER A 92 -15.18 -3.91 -15.98
C SER A 92 -16.60 -4.46 -16.21
N LEU A 93 -17.30 -4.90 -15.15
CA LEU A 93 -18.70 -5.30 -15.22
C LEU A 93 -19.62 -4.15 -15.71
N LEU A 94 -19.37 -2.92 -15.25
CA LEU A 94 -20.10 -1.74 -15.74
C LEU A 94 -19.91 -1.53 -17.24
N ASN A 95 -18.68 -1.67 -17.75
CA ASN A 95 -18.39 -1.52 -19.16
C ASN A 95 -19.03 -2.64 -19.99
N GLU A 96 -19.06 -3.88 -19.49
CA GLU A 96 -19.83 -4.96 -20.11
C GLU A 96 -21.33 -4.68 -20.15
N ALA A 97 -21.91 -4.19 -19.05
CA ALA A 97 -23.34 -3.83 -18.99
C ALA A 97 -23.66 -2.73 -20.01
N ARG A 98 -22.83 -1.69 -20.08
CA ARG A 98 -22.92 -0.60 -21.08
C ARG A 98 -22.86 -1.12 -22.51
N LYS A 99 -21.97 -2.08 -22.78
CA LYS A 99 -21.86 -2.71 -24.09
C LYS A 99 -23.15 -3.47 -24.44
N ARG A 100 -23.66 -4.29 -23.52
CA ARG A 100 -24.92 -5.02 -23.70
C ARG A 100 -26.11 -4.08 -23.91
N LYS A 101 -26.14 -2.94 -23.23
CA LYS A 101 -27.18 -1.90 -23.40
C LYS A 101 -27.09 -1.23 -24.77
N SER A 102 -25.90 -0.85 -25.20
CA SER A 102 -25.69 -0.29 -26.55
C SER A 102 -26.05 -1.30 -27.65
N ASP A 103 -25.70 -2.58 -27.49
CA ASP A 103 -26.11 -3.63 -28.42
C ASP A 103 -27.62 -3.87 -28.43
N ALA A 104 -28.28 -3.80 -27.26
CA ALA A 104 -29.74 -3.88 -27.18
C ALA A 104 -30.43 -2.69 -27.86
N GLU A 105 -29.90 -1.48 -27.66
CA GLU A 105 -30.43 -0.27 -28.29
C GLU A 105 -30.24 -0.29 -29.80
N ARG A 106 -29.07 -0.72 -30.26
CA ARG A 106 -28.80 -0.92 -31.69
C ARG A 106 -29.76 -1.93 -32.32
N LYS A 107 -30.09 -3.02 -31.63
CA LYS A 107 -31.10 -3.99 -32.09
C LYS A 107 -32.49 -3.35 -32.16
N ARG A 108 -32.90 -2.62 -31.12
CA ARG A 108 -34.18 -1.89 -31.10
C ARG A 108 -34.28 -0.91 -32.28
N LEU A 109 -33.24 -0.13 -32.52
CA LEU A 109 -33.19 0.80 -33.65
C LEU A 109 -33.20 0.07 -35.00
N SER A 110 -32.53 -1.09 -35.11
CA SER A 110 -32.58 -1.90 -36.34
C SER A 110 -33.99 -2.45 -36.61
N ASP A 111 -34.70 -2.87 -35.56
CA ASP A 111 -36.11 -3.28 -35.66
C ASP A 111 -37.00 -2.10 -36.11
N GLU A 112 -36.82 -0.90 -35.54
CA GLU A 112 -37.56 0.31 -35.98
C GLU A 112 -37.25 0.71 -37.42
N SER A 113 -35.98 0.67 -37.84
CA SER A 113 -35.58 0.95 -39.23
C SER A 113 -36.26 -0.03 -40.20
N TRP A 114 -36.34 -1.31 -39.83
CA TRP A 114 -37.08 -2.32 -40.60
C TRP A 114 -38.59 -2.02 -40.67
N PHE A 115 -39.21 -1.61 -39.56
CA PHE A 115 -40.63 -1.21 -39.55
C PHE A 115 -40.87 -0.01 -40.48
N TYR A 116 -40.07 1.04 -40.39
CA TYR A 116 -40.20 2.21 -41.27
C TYR A 116 -39.98 1.87 -42.73
N ASN A 117 -39.06 0.97 -43.04
CA ASN A 117 -38.88 0.47 -44.41
C ASN A 117 -40.14 -0.25 -44.93
N SER A 118 -40.76 -1.10 -44.11
CA SER A 118 -42.01 -1.79 -44.46
C SER A 118 -43.20 -0.84 -44.66
N GLU A 119 -43.17 0.31 -43.99
CA GLU A 119 -44.17 1.38 -44.12
C GLU A 119 -43.82 2.39 -45.25
N LEU A 120 -42.73 2.16 -46.00
CA LEU A 120 -42.19 3.08 -47.02
C LEU A 120 -41.85 4.48 -46.46
N ASN A 121 -41.57 4.59 -45.17
CA ASN A 121 -41.26 5.83 -44.46
C ASN A 121 -39.76 6.13 -44.45
N ARG A 122 -39.21 6.47 -45.62
CA ARG A 122 -37.76 6.70 -45.83
C ARG A 122 -37.17 7.76 -44.89
N ARG A 123 -37.90 8.83 -44.60
CA ARG A 123 -37.39 9.91 -43.73
C ARG A 123 -37.14 9.45 -42.30
N MET A 124 -37.98 8.57 -41.77
CA MET A 124 -37.79 8.00 -40.44
C MET A 124 -36.71 6.94 -40.45
N GLN A 125 -36.68 6.09 -41.49
CA GLN A 125 -35.63 5.11 -41.71
C GLN A 125 -34.24 5.76 -41.72
N ASP A 126 -34.01 6.78 -42.55
CA ASP A 126 -32.71 7.47 -42.66
C ASP A 126 -32.24 8.03 -41.29
N LYS A 127 -33.17 8.60 -40.51
CA LYS A 127 -32.87 9.09 -39.15
C LYS A 127 -32.48 7.96 -38.20
N THR A 128 -33.20 6.84 -38.26
CA THR A 128 -32.91 5.68 -37.42
C THR A 128 -31.58 5.04 -37.79
N ASP A 129 -31.23 4.99 -39.08
CA ASP A 129 -29.93 4.49 -39.55
C ASP A 129 -28.76 5.36 -39.05
N ASP A 130 -28.95 6.69 -39.00
CA ASP A 130 -27.98 7.61 -38.38
C ASP A 130 -27.82 7.34 -36.86
N GLU A 131 -28.90 7.02 -36.15
CA GLU A 131 -28.86 6.63 -34.73
C GLU A 131 -28.16 5.28 -34.52
N ILE A 132 -28.43 4.28 -35.37
CA ILE A 132 -27.72 2.98 -35.38
C ILE A 132 -26.22 3.19 -35.51
N LYS A 133 -25.79 4.08 -36.43
CA LYS A 133 -24.38 4.39 -36.63
C LYS A 133 -23.75 5.02 -35.38
N LYS A 134 -24.46 5.94 -34.71
CA LYS A 134 -24.00 6.55 -33.45
C LYS A 134 -23.85 5.51 -32.33
N GLU A 135 -24.84 4.64 -32.14
CA GLU A 135 -24.77 3.57 -31.14
C GLU A 135 -23.67 2.55 -31.47
N TRP A 136 -23.43 2.25 -32.75
CA TRP A 136 -22.32 1.39 -33.15
C TRP A 136 -20.95 1.96 -32.79
N GLU A 137 -20.72 3.27 -33.04
CA GLU A 137 -19.47 3.94 -32.63
C GLU A 137 -19.32 3.97 -31.10
N LYS A 138 -20.41 4.19 -30.37
CA LYS A 138 -20.42 4.09 -28.90
C LYS A 138 -20.02 2.67 -28.43
N GLY A 139 -20.58 1.62 -29.03
CA GLY A 139 -20.22 0.23 -28.73
C GLY A 139 -18.74 -0.10 -29.00
N LYS A 140 -18.15 0.47 -30.06
CA LYS A 140 -16.70 0.37 -30.30
C LYS A 140 -15.89 1.06 -29.21
N SER A 141 -16.29 2.27 -28.81
CA SER A 141 -15.62 3.02 -27.74
C SER A 141 -15.63 2.23 -26.43
N ILE A 142 -16.78 1.66 -26.06
CA ILE A 142 -16.90 0.82 -24.87
C ILE A 142 -16.02 -0.43 -24.98
N THR A 143 -15.95 -1.05 -26.16
CA THR A 143 -15.07 -2.21 -26.37
C THR A 143 -13.59 -1.87 -26.15
N LYS A 144 -13.14 -0.68 -26.57
CA LYS A 144 -11.78 -0.20 -26.25
C LYS A 144 -11.60 0.01 -24.75
N GLU A 145 -12.59 0.59 -24.08
CA GLU A 145 -12.57 0.80 -22.62
C GLU A 145 -12.45 -0.52 -21.85
N ILE A 146 -13.14 -1.59 -22.28
CA ILE A 146 -13.04 -2.92 -21.67
C ILE A 146 -11.60 -3.45 -21.75
N VAL A 147 -10.95 -3.33 -22.92
CA VAL A 147 -9.55 -3.78 -23.10
C VAL A 147 -8.60 -3.00 -22.18
N LEU A 148 -8.77 -1.68 -22.09
CA LEU A 148 -7.98 -0.84 -21.16
C LEU A 148 -8.26 -1.20 -19.69
N GLN A 149 -9.49 -1.57 -19.37
CA GLN A 149 -9.87 -1.97 -18.02
C GLN A 149 -9.23 -3.29 -17.62
N ASP A 150 -9.06 -4.24 -18.54
CA ASP A 150 -8.34 -5.49 -18.29
C ASP A 150 -6.87 -5.25 -17.94
N GLU A 151 -6.22 -4.27 -18.58
CA GLU A 151 -4.86 -3.85 -18.22
C GLU A 151 -4.81 -3.23 -16.82
N ARG A 152 -5.78 -2.38 -16.47
CA ARG A 152 -5.90 -1.80 -15.12
C ARG A 152 -6.09 -2.87 -14.06
N ILE A 153 -6.90 -3.90 -14.33
CA ILE A 153 -7.09 -5.05 -13.43
C ILE A 153 -5.76 -5.77 -13.22
N LYS A 154 -5.01 -6.10 -14.29
CA LYS A 154 -3.68 -6.74 -14.16
C LYS A 154 -2.71 -5.90 -13.32
N ILE A 155 -2.70 -4.59 -13.50
CA ILE A 155 -1.89 -3.68 -12.68
C ILE A 155 -2.32 -3.73 -11.21
N ALA A 156 -3.63 -3.69 -10.95
CA ALA A 156 -4.17 -3.77 -9.59
C ALA A 156 -3.88 -5.11 -8.91
N GLU A 157 -3.95 -6.24 -9.64
CA GLU A 157 -3.57 -7.57 -9.14
C GLU A 157 -2.10 -7.62 -8.76
N ASN A 158 -1.21 -7.12 -9.61
CA ASN A 158 0.22 -7.01 -9.30
C ASN A 158 0.49 -6.11 -8.09
N ASN A 159 -0.27 -5.03 -7.92
CA ASN A 159 -0.15 -4.17 -6.76
C ASN A 159 -0.59 -4.86 -5.46
N VAL A 160 -1.63 -5.71 -5.50
CA VAL A 160 -2.02 -6.53 -4.34
C VAL A 160 -0.91 -7.51 -3.98
N ILE A 161 -0.34 -8.20 -4.96
CA ILE A 161 0.75 -9.18 -4.73
C ILE A 161 1.96 -8.50 -4.09
N LYS A 162 2.38 -7.34 -4.61
CA LYS A 162 3.50 -6.57 -4.05
C LYS A 162 3.22 -6.14 -2.60
N GLU A 163 2.01 -5.67 -2.31
CA GLU A 163 1.64 -5.24 -0.97
C GLU A 163 1.55 -6.42 0.01
N GLU A 164 1.09 -7.60 -0.44
CA GLU A 164 1.09 -8.82 0.37
C GLU A 164 2.50 -9.31 0.69
N ASP A 165 3.44 -9.18 -0.27
CA ASP A 165 4.86 -9.46 -0.02
C ASP A 165 5.46 -8.47 0.99
N GLU A 166 5.21 -7.16 0.82
CA GLU A 166 5.67 -6.16 1.79
C GLU A 166 5.08 -6.40 3.19
N PHE A 167 3.79 -6.75 3.29
CA PHE A 167 3.18 -7.16 4.55
C PHE A 167 3.90 -8.37 5.18
N SER A 168 4.23 -9.40 4.38
CA SER A 168 4.98 -10.57 4.84
C SER A 168 6.37 -10.20 5.37
N GLN A 169 7.06 -9.29 4.67
CA GLN A 169 8.37 -8.78 5.10
C GLN A 169 8.25 -7.97 6.40
N VAL A 170 7.26 -7.08 6.52
CA VAL A 170 6.99 -6.31 7.75
C VAL A 170 6.67 -7.26 8.91
N LYS A 171 5.78 -8.24 8.71
CA LYS A 171 5.44 -9.24 9.73
C LYS A 171 6.67 -10.01 10.20
N THR A 172 7.54 -10.42 9.28
CA THR A 172 8.79 -11.12 9.58
C THR A 172 9.74 -10.22 10.37
N ALA A 173 9.83 -8.94 10.01
CA ALA A 173 10.66 -7.95 10.70
C ALA A 173 10.15 -7.64 12.12
N VAL A 174 8.84 -7.49 12.30
CA VAL A 174 8.22 -7.32 13.63
C VAL A 174 8.49 -8.54 14.51
N LYS A 175 8.34 -9.76 13.97
CA LYS A 175 8.68 -10.99 14.69
C LYS A 175 10.16 -11.03 15.06
N PHE A 176 11.04 -10.64 14.15
CA PHE A 176 12.48 -10.56 14.40
C PHE A 176 12.81 -9.62 15.56
N THR A 177 12.16 -8.44 15.63
CA THR A 177 12.30 -7.53 16.77
C THR A 177 11.78 -8.13 18.07
N ALA A 178 10.65 -8.85 18.04
CA ALA A 178 10.13 -9.54 19.21
C ALA A 178 11.03 -10.69 19.69
N ASP A 179 11.65 -11.42 18.77
CA ASP A 179 12.60 -12.49 19.10
C ASP A 179 13.91 -11.92 19.67
N PHE A 180 14.35 -10.73 19.22
CA PHE A 180 15.46 -10.01 19.86
C PHE A 180 15.20 -9.70 21.33
N TYR A 181 14.00 -9.25 21.70
CA TYR A 181 13.66 -9.00 23.11
C TYR A 181 13.77 -10.26 23.97
N LYS A 182 13.34 -11.42 23.45
CA LYS A 182 13.50 -12.71 24.14
C LYS A 182 14.96 -13.10 24.28
N GLU A 183 15.78 -12.86 23.27
CA GLU A 183 17.22 -13.12 23.33
C GLU A 183 17.89 -12.23 24.38
N VAL A 184 17.58 -10.93 24.40
CA VAL A 184 18.03 -10.00 25.44
C VAL A 184 17.62 -10.48 26.82
N SER A 185 16.38 -10.93 27.00
CA SER A 185 15.89 -11.50 28.26
C SER A 185 16.69 -12.74 28.68
N SER A 186 16.94 -13.65 27.75
CA SER A 186 17.69 -14.89 28.02
C SER A 186 19.15 -14.63 28.37
N VAL A 187 19.78 -13.60 27.81
CA VAL A 187 21.21 -13.31 28.00
C VAL A 187 21.44 -12.36 29.17
N TYR A 188 20.59 -11.35 29.33
CA TYR A 188 20.79 -10.22 30.25
C TYR A 188 19.68 -10.08 31.32
N GLY A 189 18.61 -10.88 31.23
CA GLY A 189 17.49 -10.90 32.17
C GLY A 189 16.35 -9.93 31.83
N ASP A 190 15.21 -10.10 32.49
CA ASP A 190 13.95 -9.37 32.23
C ASP A 190 14.09 -7.85 32.25
N LYS A 191 14.95 -7.30 33.14
CA LYS A 191 15.18 -5.84 33.20
C LYS A 191 15.84 -5.31 31.93
N ALA A 192 16.70 -6.09 31.29
CA ALA A 192 17.32 -5.71 30.03
C ALA A 192 16.29 -5.69 28.90
N GLU A 193 15.41 -6.70 28.86
CA GLU A 193 14.29 -6.80 27.92
C GLU A 193 13.37 -5.58 28.06
N GLN A 194 12.97 -5.24 29.30
CA GLN A 194 12.14 -4.08 29.61
C GLN A 194 12.80 -2.77 29.15
N LEU A 195 14.12 -2.63 29.33
CA LEU A 195 14.86 -1.46 28.87
C LEU A 195 14.87 -1.37 27.32
N ALA A 196 15.07 -2.49 26.62
CA ALA A 196 14.97 -2.54 25.16
C ALA A 196 13.58 -2.17 24.67
N GLY A 197 12.54 -2.78 25.24
CA GLY A 197 11.15 -2.50 24.90
C GLY A 197 10.80 -1.02 25.13
N ALA A 198 11.20 -0.46 26.28
CA ALA A 198 10.98 0.95 26.60
C ALA A 198 11.70 1.88 25.61
N LEU A 199 12.95 1.56 25.24
CA LEU A 199 13.71 2.36 24.28
C LEU A 199 13.02 2.40 22.91
N ALA A 200 12.59 1.25 22.41
CA ALA A 200 11.88 1.17 21.14
C ALA A 200 10.51 1.87 21.18
N GLU A 201 9.74 1.67 22.25
CA GLU A 201 8.42 2.28 22.41
C GLU A 201 8.52 3.81 22.49
N GLN A 202 9.44 4.33 23.29
CA GLN A 202 9.61 5.78 23.42
C GLN A 202 10.19 6.43 22.16
N ALA A 203 10.89 5.67 21.31
CA ALA A 203 11.39 6.16 20.04
C ALA A 203 10.28 6.34 18.99
N LYS A 204 9.16 5.59 19.08
CA LYS A 204 8.09 5.62 18.08
C LYS A 204 7.53 7.04 17.92
N GLY A 205 7.53 7.52 16.67
CA GLY A 205 7.03 8.85 16.32
C GLY A 205 7.86 10.04 16.84
N LYS A 206 8.92 9.80 17.63
CA LYS A 206 9.78 10.87 18.14
C LYS A 206 10.95 11.16 17.19
N LYS A 207 11.40 12.41 17.23
CA LYS A 207 12.72 12.79 16.74
C LYS A 207 13.74 12.67 17.86
N ILE A 208 15.01 12.45 17.52
CA ILE A 208 16.10 12.65 18.47
C ILE A 208 16.08 14.09 18.97
N ARG A 209 16.44 14.28 20.23
CA ARG A 209 16.53 15.62 20.83
C ARG A 209 17.74 16.39 20.30
N ASN A 210 17.81 17.68 20.64
CA ASN A 210 18.98 18.50 20.36
C ASN A 210 20.22 17.94 21.07
N ILE A 211 21.37 18.01 20.39
CA ILE A 211 22.65 17.49 20.89
C ILE A 211 23.05 18.08 22.24
N ASP A 212 22.87 19.38 22.46
CA ASP A 212 23.26 20.04 23.70
C ASP A 212 22.43 19.52 24.89
N ASP A 213 21.13 19.27 24.67
CA ASP A 213 20.25 18.67 25.67
C ASP A 213 20.64 17.20 25.93
N ALA A 214 20.98 16.43 24.89
CA ALA A 214 21.46 15.06 25.03
C ALA A 214 22.78 14.99 25.81
N LEU A 215 23.72 15.89 25.54
CA LEU A 215 24.98 16.00 26.27
C LEU A 215 24.75 16.37 27.72
N LYS A 216 23.88 17.34 27.98
CA LYS A 216 23.53 17.75 29.35
C LYS A 216 22.90 16.60 30.13
N ALA A 217 22.00 15.84 29.50
CA ALA A 217 21.42 14.64 30.10
C ALA A 217 22.50 13.58 30.36
N TYR A 218 23.39 13.31 29.40
CA TYR A 218 24.50 12.37 29.60
C TYR A 218 25.39 12.76 30.77
N GLU A 219 25.88 14.00 30.82
CA GLU A 219 26.75 14.49 31.90
C GLU A 219 26.08 14.42 33.28
N LYS A 220 24.76 14.65 33.37
CA LYS A 220 24.00 14.50 34.61
C LYS A 220 24.11 13.08 35.19
N TYR A 221 24.08 12.05 34.34
CA TYR A 221 24.11 10.65 34.75
C TYR A 221 25.48 9.97 34.59
N ARG A 222 26.44 10.64 33.94
CA ARG A 222 27.79 10.13 33.62
C ARG A 222 28.52 9.54 34.82
N ASN A 223 28.45 10.21 35.97
CA ASN A 223 29.08 9.72 37.19
C ASN A 223 28.46 8.41 37.71
N ASN A 224 27.17 8.16 37.45
CA ASN A 224 26.54 6.90 37.84
C ASN A 224 27.02 5.76 36.94
N PHE A 225 27.18 6.03 35.64
CA PHE A 225 27.71 5.06 34.67
C PHE A 225 29.17 4.71 34.98
N ASN A 226 29.99 5.75 35.17
CA ASN A 226 31.44 5.59 35.38
C ASN A 226 31.79 4.87 36.69
N LYS A 227 30.92 4.87 37.68
CA LYS A 227 31.11 4.08 38.92
C LYS A 227 31.03 2.57 38.68
N LYS A 228 30.30 2.12 37.66
CA LYS A 228 30.06 0.70 37.36
C LYS A 228 31.01 0.15 36.30
N ILE A 229 31.80 1.02 35.64
CA ILE A 229 32.58 0.67 34.46
C ILE A 229 34.03 1.06 34.71
N ASN A 230 34.90 0.05 34.84
CA ASN A 230 36.33 0.27 34.96
C ASN A 230 37.03 0.26 33.59
N SER A 231 38.35 0.50 33.57
CA SER A 231 39.13 0.55 32.33
C SER A 231 39.26 -0.80 31.60
N GLU A 232 39.15 -1.92 32.32
CA GLU A 232 39.14 -3.27 31.74
C GLU A 232 37.79 -3.56 31.08
N ASP A 233 36.69 -3.20 31.74
CA ASP A 233 35.35 -3.32 31.18
C ASP A 233 35.24 -2.54 29.86
N ARG A 234 35.73 -1.29 29.83
CA ARG A 234 35.73 -0.49 28.58
C ARG A 234 36.54 -1.15 27.47
N ARG A 235 37.72 -1.71 27.79
CA ARG A 235 38.54 -2.41 26.80
C ARG A 235 37.84 -3.66 26.27
N ALA A 236 37.19 -4.42 27.14
CA ALA A 236 36.43 -5.62 26.74
C ALA A 236 35.24 -5.26 25.83
N ILE A 237 34.47 -4.22 26.17
CA ILE A 237 33.35 -3.74 25.35
C ILE A 237 33.86 -3.25 23.99
N VAL A 238 34.93 -2.46 23.95
CA VAL A 238 35.54 -1.97 22.70
C VAL A 238 36.00 -3.12 21.83
N ALA A 239 36.70 -4.11 22.38
CA ALA A 239 37.15 -5.29 21.63
C ALA A 239 35.96 -6.08 21.05
N ALA A 240 34.87 -6.23 21.82
CA ALA A 240 33.65 -6.85 21.32
C ALA A 240 33.03 -6.06 20.15
N LEU A 241 32.94 -4.73 20.27
CA LEU A 241 32.39 -3.86 19.21
C LEU A 241 33.28 -3.83 17.95
N GLU A 242 34.60 -3.87 18.09
CA GLU A 242 35.55 -3.93 16.98
C GLU A 242 35.48 -5.25 16.21
N SER A 243 34.99 -6.32 16.85
CA SER A 243 34.85 -7.64 16.22
C SER A 243 33.60 -7.79 15.32
N ILE A 244 32.68 -6.82 15.36
CA ILE A 244 31.40 -6.91 14.66
C ILE A 244 31.59 -6.74 13.16
N LYS A 245 30.98 -7.63 12.36
CA LYS A 245 31.01 -7.52 10.91
C LYS A 245 29.99 -6.50 10.42
N SER A 246 30.44 -5.53 9.61
CA SER A 246 29.59 -4.48 9.02
C SER A 246 28.38 -5.03 8.26
N ALA A 247 28.55 -6.17 7.58
CA ALA A 247 27.49 -6.81 6.81
C ALA A 247 26.37 -7.36 7.71
N GLU A 248 26.70 -7.85 8.91
CA GLU A 248 25.72 -8.34 9.88
C GLU A 248 24.92 -7.18 10.47
N ILE A 249 25.59 -6.07 10.80
CA ILE A 249 24.92 -4.83 11.25
C ILE A 249 23.96 -4.31 10.19
N ALA A 250 24.39 -4.17 8.93
CA ALA A 250 23.54 -3.64 7.86
C ALA A 250 22.30 -4.52 7.62
N LYS A 251 22.47 -5.85 7.67
CA LYS A 251 21.38 -6.82 7.53
C LYS A 251 20.39 -6.73 8.69
N ASN A 252 20.88 -6.67 9.93
CA ASN A 252 20.04 -6.56 11.12
C ASN A 252 19.34 -5.21 11.19
N PHE A 253 20.04 -4.13 10.81
CA PHE A 253 19.52 -2.78 10.76
C PHE A 253 18.32 -2.69 9.83
N THR A 254 18.44 -3.23 8.63
CA THR A 254 17.33 -3.28 7.67
C THR A 254 16.09 -3.95 8.26
N LYS A 255 16.28 -5.06 9.00
CA LYS A 255 15.18 -5.77 9.65
C LYS A 255 14.59 -4.97 10.81
N PHE A 256 15.40 -4.45 11.72
CA PHE A 256 14.91 -3.65 12.84
C PHE A 256 14.23 -2.37 12.38
N SER A 257 14.81 -1.67 11.40
CA SER A 257 14.21 -0.48 10.78
C SER A 257 12.82 -0.81 10.20
N LYS A 258 12.69 -1.88 9.41
CA LYS A 258 11.39 -2.31 8.87
C LYS A 258 10.41 -2.69 9.99
N GLY A 259 10.88 -3.43 11.01
CA GLY A 259 10.07 -3.83 12.17
C GLY A 259 9.64 -2.66 13.07
N MET A 260 10.34 -1.53 13.02
CA MET A 260 10.02 -0.29 13.74
C MET A 260 9.32 0.76 12.86
N GLY A 261 8.98 0.43 11.61
CA GLY A 261 8.25 1.31 10.70
C GLY A 261 9.08 2.42 10.05
N VAL A 262 10.41 2.30 10.03
CA VAL A 262 11.28 3.22 9.30
C VAL A 262 11.24 2.87 7.81
N LEU A 263 10.72 3.78 6.99
CA LEU A 263 10.74 3.66 5.54
C LEU A 263 12.19 3.80 5.05
N SER A 264 12.65 2.80 4.30
CA SER A 264 14.04 2.59 3.91
C SER A 264 14.59 3.76 3.08
N HIS A 265 15.47 4.56 3.67
CA HIS A 265 16.56 5.19 2.95
C HIS A 265 17.81 4.33 3.10
N ALA A 266 18.66 4.28 2.07
CA ALA A 266 19.95 3.60 2.16
C ALA A 266 20.83 4.34 3.18
N ILE A 267 20.77 3.91 4.45
CA ILE A 267 21.58 4.44 5.53
C ILE A 267 22.80 3.53 5.67
N ASN A 268 23.99 4.11 5.55
CA ASN A 268 25.22 3.39 5.87
C ASN A 268 25.40 3.34 7.40
N ALA A 269 24.77 2.36 8.04
CA ALA A 269 24.83 2.16 9.49
C ALA A 269 26.26 1.92 10.01
N PHE A 270 27.20 1.49 9.17
CA PHE A 270 28.57 1.21 9.60
C PHE A 270 29.31 2.48 10.08
N ASP A 271 28.99 3.63 9.50
CA ASP A 271 29.56 4.92 9.87
C ASP A 271 29.31 5.31 11.35
N TRP A 272 28.30 4.73 11.99
CA TRP A 272 27.99 4.96 13.41
C TRP A 272 28.84 4.11 14.34
N VAL A 273 29.26 2.93 13.89
CA VAL A 273 29.99 1.95 14.72
C VAL A 273 31.29 2.54 15.21
N GLY A 274 32.03 3.22 14.33
CA GLY A 274 33.30 3.86 14.68
C GLY A 274 33.15 4.95 15.74
N GLU A 275 32.12 5.80 15.64
CA GLU A 275 31.87 6.85 16.64
C GLU A 275 31.34 6.27 17.96
N LEU A 276 30.51 5.22 17.91
CA LEU A 276 30.08 4.49 19.11
C LEU A 276 31.28 3.88 19.85
N ILE A 277 32.18 3.19 19.12
CA ILE A 277 33.40 2.60 19.69
C ILE A 277 34.25 3.68 20.36
N LYS A 278 34.46 4.82 19.69
CA LYS A 278 35.21 5.94 20.27
C LYS A 278 34.55 6.44 21.55
N SER A 279 33.24 6.65 21.55
CA SER A 279 32.51 7.13 22.72
C SER A 279 32.58 6.17 23.91
N VAL A 280 32.48 4.86 23.68
CA VAL A 280 32.69 3.86 24.74
C VAL A 280 34.13 3.89 25.26
N LYS A 281 35.12 4.03 24.35
CA LYS A 281 36.54 4.04 24.69
C LYS A 281 36.97 5.27 25.48
N THR A 282 36.54 6.46 25.06
CA THR A 282 37.01 7.76 25.60
C THR A 282 36.05 8.36 26.62
N ASP A 283 34.84 7.82 26.74
CA ASP A 283 33.75 8.42 27.50
C ASP A 283 33.33 9.82 27.00
N ASP A 284 33.65 10.13 25.73
CA ASP A 284 33.19 11.33 25.02
C ASP A 284 32.11 10.94 24.01
N TRP A 285 30.86 11.23 24.34
CA TRP A 285 29.69 10.88 23.52
C TRP A 285 29.31 11.94 22.49
N ARG A 286 29.95 13.11 22.53
CA ARG A 286 29.65 14.21 21.60
C ARG A 286 29.82 13.82 20.13
N PRO A 287 30.91 13.13 19.71
CA PRO A 287 31.08 12.71 18.33
C PRO A 287 29.95 11.78 17.85
N PHE A 288 29.52 10.82 18.69
CA PHE A 288 28.43 9.91 18.37
C PHE A 288 27.08 10.65 18.23
N PHE A 289 26.78 11.59 19.12
CA PHE A 289 25.54 12.38 19.04
C PHE A 289 25.51 13.26 17.79
N VAL A 290 26.62 13.93 17.47
CA VAL A 290 26.76 14.73 16.24
C VAL A 290 26.59 13.87 14.99
N LYS A 291 27.23 12.70 14.95
CA LYS A 291 27.11 11.78 13.82
C LYS A 291 25.68 11.25 13.65
N THR A 292 24.97 11.07 14.76
CA THR A 292 23.57 10.62 14.76
C THR A 292 22.65 11.67 14.13
N GLU A 293 22.82 12.96 14.44
CA GLU A 293 22.05 14.06 13.81
C GLU A 293 22.23 14.12 12.29
N VAL A 294 23.43 13.80 11.79
CA VAL A 294 23.72 13.86 10.34
C VAL A 294 23.07 12.70 9.57
N ILE A 295 22.90 11.54 10.20
CA ILE A 295 22.59 10.28 9.49
C ILE A 295 21.18 9.78 9.80
N ALA A 296 20.62 10.10 10.97
CA ALA A 296 19.26 9.69 11.30
C ALA A 296 18.29 10.36 10.32
N ALA A 297 17.70 9.57 9.40
CA ALA A 297 16.80 10.09 8.39
C ALA A 297 15.65 10.88 9.04
N GLY A 298 15.53 12.16 8.69
CA GLY A 298 14.52 13.06 9.26
C GLY A 298 14.63 13.24 10.78
N ASN A 299 15.79 12.92 11.38
CA ASN A 299 16.04 12.86 12.81
C ASN A 299 15.17 11.84 13.57
N ALA A 300 14.66 10.79 12.92
CA ALA A 300 13.78 9.82 13.56
C ALA A 300 14.52 8.98 14.63
N ALA A 301 14.00 8.95 15.86
CA ALA A 301 14.62 8.22 16.97
C ALA A 301 14.63 6.69 16.76
N THR A 302 13.61 6.15 16.06
CA THR A 302 13.53 4.71 15.73
C THR A 302 14.68 4.24 14.84
N VAL A 303 15.26 5.12 14.01
CA VAL A 303 16.48 4.83 13.24
C VAL A 303 17.63 4.55 14.20
N VAL A 304 17.74 5.34 15.28
CA VAL A 304 18.81 5.18 16.25
C VAL A 304 18.69 3.87 17.02
N VAL A 305 17.48 3.56 17.48
CA VAL A 305 17.21 2.30 18.19
C VAL A 305 17.46 1.10 17.29
N ALA A 306 17.04 1.14 16.03
CA ALA A 306 17.29 0.06 15.07
C ALA A 306 18.80 -0.20 14.89
N PHE A 307 19.62 0.84 14.82
CA PHE A 307 21.07 0.68 14.78
C PHE A 307 21.62 0.02 16.03
N ILE A 308 21.22 0.51 17.21
CA ILE A 308 21.74 0.01 18.48
C ILE A 308 21.35 -1.45 18.68
N PHE A 309 20.13 -1.85 18.34
CA PHE A 309 19.73 -3.26 18.38
C PHE A 309 20.53 -4.11 17.40
N SER A 310 20.91 -3.55 16.25
CA SER A 310 21.77 -4.23 15.28
C SER A 310 23.18 -4.47 15.80
N VAL A 311 23.71 -3.52 16.58
CA VAL A 311 25.01 -3.63 17.26
C VAL A 311 24.94 -4.59 18.45
N LEU A 312 23.81 -4.66 19.16
CA LEU A 312 23.69 -5.50 20.35
C LEU A 312 23.35 -6.97 20.02
N LEU A 313 22.63 -7.22 18.92
CA LEU A 313 22.21 -8.56 18.54
C LEU A 313 23.41 -9.48 18.24
N GLY A 314 23.54 -10.56 19.01
CA GLY A 314 24.58 -11.58 18.84
C GLY A 314 25.99 -11.17 19.28
N ASN A 315 26.18 -9.97 19.85
CA ASN A 315 27.50 -9.47 20.23
C ASN A 315 27.74 -9.54 21.75
N PRO A 316 28.88 -10.10 22.19
CA PRO A 316 29.16 -10.36 23.61
C PRO A 316 29.67 -9.12 24.34
N VAL A 317 28.93 -8.01 24.30
CA VAL A 317 29.29 -6.76 25.01
C VAL A 317 29.12 -6.87 26.54
N GLY A 318 28.45 -7.92 27.02
CA GLY A 318 28.17 -8.16 28.42
C GLY A 318 27.12 -7.20 29.00
N LEU A 319 26.66 -7.51 30.22
CA LEU A 319 25.59 -6.74 30.88
C LEU A 319 25.94 -5.26 31.08
N ILE A 320 27.21 -4.99 31.41
CA ILE A 320 27.74 -3.65 31.63
C ILE A 320 27.78 -2.86 30.31
N GLY A 321 28.30 -3.46 29.23
CA GLY A 321 28.34 -2.84 27.91
C GLY A 321 26.96 -2.58 27.33
N TYR A 322 26.05 -3.55 27.49
CA TYR A 322 24.63 -3.39 27.13
C TYR A 322 24.03 -2.15 27.79
N GLY A 323 24.15 -2.03 29.12
CA GLY A 323 23.61 -0.87 29.84
C GLY A 323 24.22 0.46 29.41
N LEU A 324 25.53 0.51 29.14
CA LEU A 324 26.22 1.73 28.71
C LEU A 324 25.72 2.18 27.34
N ILE A 325 25.62 1.26 26.39
CA ILE A 325 25.15 1.55 25.03
C ILE A 325 23.68 1.98 25.06
N MET A 326 22.84 1.30 25.84
CA MET A 326 21.42 1.64 25.99
C MET A 326 21.22 3.00 26.67
N ALA A 327 21.99 3.32 27.72
CA ALA A 327 21.93 4.61 28.40
C ALA A 327 22.44 5.76 27.52
N GLY A 328 23.59 5.57 26.86
CA GLY A 328 24.16 6.54 25.92
C GLY A 328 23.26 6.78 24.71
N THR A 329 22.44 5.80 24.33
CA THR A 329 21.39 6.00 23.30
C THR A 329 20.15 6.66 23.88
N GLY A 330 19.72 6.25 25.08
CA GLY A 330 18.51 6.75 25.72
C GLY A 330 18.51 8.26 25.89
N VAL A 331 19.66 8.86 26.20
CA VAL A 331 19.82 10.33 26.31
C VAL A 331 19.56 11.08 25.00
N LEU A 332 19.56 10.43 23.83
CA LEU A 332 19.16 11.06 22.55
C LEU A 332 17.65 11.10 22.36
N ILE A 333 16.88 10.40 23.20
CA ILE A 333 15.44 10.19 23.02
C ILE A 333 14.69 10.83 24.19
N ASP A 334 14.89 10.33 25.41
CA ASP A 334 14.15 10.75 26.60
C ASP A 334 14.96 10.61 27.89
N ASP A 335 14.76 11.50 28.87
CA ASP A 335 15.43 11.42 30.18
C ASP A 335 14.92 10.23 30.98
N GLU A 336 13.65 9.87 30.79
CA GLU A 336 13.03 8.71 31.47
C GLU A 336 13.75 7.39 31.13
N LEU A 337 14.31 7.27 29.93
CA LEU A 337 15.08 6.10 29.51
C LEU A 337 16.38 5.96 30.27
N VAL A 338 16.98 7.08 30.65
CA VAL A 338 18.23 7.12 31.39
C VAL A 338 18.00 6.71 32.84
N GLU A 339 16.86 7.11 33.41
CA GLU A 339 16.43 6.66 34.73
C GLU A 339 16.13 5.16 34.74
N LYS A 340 15.44 4.64 33.71
CA LYS A 340 15.25 3.19 33.53
C LYS A 340 16.57 2.43 33.37
N ALA A 341 17.55 3.02 32.68
CA ALA A 341 18.89 2.43 32.55
C ALA A 341 19.67 2.44 33.88
N ASN A 342 19.51 3.48 34.72
CA ASN A 342 20.07 3.47 36.08
C ASN A 342 19.45 2.37 36.94
N LEU A 343 18.12 2.24 36.90
CA LEU A 343 17.38 1.20 37.63
C LEU A 343 17.77 -0.22 37.17
N PHE A 344 18.10 -0.39 35.88
CA PHE A 344 18.64 -1.63 35.33
C PHE A 344 19.94 -2.05 36.04
N TRP A 345 20.83 -1.09 36.33
CA TRP A 345 22.07 -1.33 37.08
C TRP A 345 21.91 -1.32 38.61
N GLY A 346 20.69 -1.16 39.13
CA GLY A 346 20.39 -1.08 40.56
C GLY A 346 20.91 0.21 41.21
N ILE A 347 20.89 1.31 40.45
CA ILE A 347 21.15 2.69 40.89
C ILE A 347 19.84 3.45 40.83
#